data_AF-A0A6J6NIX6-F1
#
_entry.id   AF-A0A6J6NIX6-F1
#
_cell.length_a   1.000
_cell.length_b   1.000
_cell.length_c   1.000
_cell.angle_alpha   90.00
_cell.angle_beta   90.00
_cell.angle_gamma   90.00
#
_symmetry.space_group_name_H-M   'P 1'
#
loop_
_entity.id
_entity.type
_entity.pdbx_description
1 polymer ?
#
loop_
_entity_poly.entity_id
_entity_poly.type
_entity_poly.pdbx_seq_one_letter_code
_entity_poly.pdbx_strand_id
1 'polypeptide(L)' 'MHVGPDELLVGAKIAISQSETAAGIAAGIDEAERALRAAVPTARYVFLEPDLDRAR' A
#
# COMPACT_ATOMS: atom_id res chain seq x y z
N MET A 1 9.11 -13.77 4.05
CA MET A 1 7.78 -13.68 4.67
C MET A 1 7.09 -15.01 4.42
N HIS A 2 6.57 -15.67 5.46
CA HIS A 2 5.73 -16.86 5.32
C HIS A 2 4.43 -16.57 6.04
N VAL A 3 3.30 -16.93 5.41
CA VAL A 3 1.95 -16.80 5.96
C VAL A 3 1.28 -18.16 6.02
N GLY A 4 0.31 -18.32 6.91
CA GLY A 4 -0.48 -19.54 7.03
C GLY A 4 -1.27 -19.86 5.74
N PRO A 5 -1.74 -21.10 5.56
CA PRO A 5 -2.38 -21.56 4.31
C PRO A 5 -3.63 -20.77 3.93
N ASP A 6 -4.35 -20.21 4.90
CA ASP A 6 -5.57 -19.41 4.70
C ASP A 6 -5.33 -17.90 4.89
N GLU A 7 -4.08 -17.47 5.10
CA GLU A 7 -3.74 -16.08 5.38
C GLU A 7 -3.28 -15.36 4.11
N LEU A 8 -3.96 -14.27 3.79
CA LEU A 8 -3.57 -13.41 2.68
C LEU A 8 -2.63 -12.31 3.16
N LEU A 9 -1.49 -12.18 2.47
CA LEU A 9 -0.57 -11.06 2.57
C LEU A 9 -0.60 -10.26 1.27
N VAL A 10 -0.75 -8.94 1.41
CA VAL A 10 -0.60 -7.99 0.31
C VAL A 10 0.65 -7.16 0.52
N GLY A 11 1.54 -7.20 -0.46
CA GLY A 11 2.68 -6.27 -0.57
C GLY A 11 2.54 -5.48 -1.86
N ALA A 12 2.56 -4.16 -1.77
CA ALA A 12 2.43 -3.28 -2.94
C ALA A 12 3.27 -2.01 -2.77
N LYS A 13 3.73 -1.49 -3.92
CA LYS A 13 4.34 -0.17 -4.01
C LYS A 13 3.30 0.87 -4.40
N ILE A 14 3.36 2.03 -3.76
CA ILE A 14 2.57 3.21 -4.13
C ILE A 14 3.52 4.19 -4.83
N ALA A 15 3.17 4.54 -6.06
CA ALA A 15 3.96 5.48 -6.85
C ALA A 15 3.77 6.91 -6.34
N ILE A 16 4.89 7.60 -6.10
CA ILE A 16 4.94 8.94 -5.53
C ILE A 16 5.64 9.89 -6.49
N SER A 17 5.05 11.07 -6.71
CA SER A 17 5.71 12.15 -7.45
C SER A 17 6.95 12.65 -6.71
N GLN A 18 8.01 13.01 -7.45
CA GLN A 18 9.23 13.59 -6.86
C GLN A 18 8.97 14.90 -6.08
N SER A 19 7.89 15.61 -6.40
CA SER A 19 7.51 16.86 -5.74
C SER A 19 6.52 16.67 -4.59
N GLU A 20 6.18 15.42 -4.23
CA GLU A 20 5.14 15.15 -3.25
C GLU A 20 5.59 15.50 -1.83
N THR A 21 4.65 15.98 -1.01
CA THR A 21 4.93 16.30 0.39
C THR A 21 4.83 15.06 1.27
N ALA A 22 5.57 15.03 2.38
CA ALA A 22 5.46 13.92 3.35
C ALA A 22 4.02 13.70 3.85
N ALA A 23 3.26 14.79 4.06
CA ALA A 23 1.86 14.72 4.45
C ALA A 23 0.97 14.14 3.34
N GLY A 24 1.22 14.52 2.07
CA GLY A 24 0.53 13.95 0.92
C GLY A 24 0.80 12.47 0.73
N ILE A 25 2.06 12.04 0.90
CA ILE A 25 2.47 10.63 0.87
C ILE A 25 1.71 9.84 1.95
N ALA A 26 1.70 10.32 3.20
CA ALA A 26 1.00 9.64 4.29
C ALA A 26 -0.50 9.52 4.03
N ALA A 27 -1.15 10.61 3.60
CA ALA A 27 -2.58 10.61 3.29
C ALA A 27 -2.93 9.64 2.14
N GLY A 28 -2.09 9.57 1.10
CA GLY A 28 -2.27 8.66 -0.01
C GLY A 28 -2.08 7.18 0.38
N ILE A 29 -1.10 6.88 1.25
CA ILE A 29 -0.93 5.54 1.81
C ILE A 29 -2.16 5.14 2.63
N ASP A 30 -2.66 6.02 3.51
CA ASP A 30 -3.84 5.75 4.33
C ASP A 30 -5.09 5.50 3.46
N GLU A 31 -5.25 6.25 2.37
CA GLU A 31 -6.34 6.06 1.41
C GLU A 31 -6.23 4.71 0.70
N ALA A 32 -5.05 4.37 0.20
CA ALA A 32 -4.81 3.09 -0.45
C ALA A 32 -5.06 1.92 0.50
N GLU A 33 -4.66 2.02 1.77
CA GLU A 33 -4.93 0.99 2.76
C GLU A 33 -6.43 0.85 3.03
N ARG A 34 -7.16 1.96 3.20
CA ARG A 34 -8.62 1.92 3.36
C ARG A 34 -9.31 1.27 2.18
N ALA A 35 -8.93 1.63 0.96
CA ALA A 35 -9.49 1.06 -0.27
C ALA A 35 -9.20 -0.45 -0.36
N LEU A 36 -7.97 -0.86 -0.08
CA LEU A 36 -7.58 -2.27 -0.05
C LEU A 36 -8.39 -3.05 0.99
N ARG A 37 -8.50 -2.54 2.22
CA ARG A 37 -9.26 -3.22 3.30
C ARG A 37 -10.75 -3.33 2.98
N ALA A 38 -11.32 -2.34 2.29
CA ALA A 38 -12.71 -2.41 1.83
C ALA A 38 -12.89 -3.48 0.75
N ALA A 39 -11.95 -3.58 -0.20
CA ALA A 39 -12.03 -4.53 -1.31
C ALA A 39 -11.66 -5.97 -0.91
N VAL A 40 -10.70 -6.13 0.01
CA VAL A 40 -10.15 -7.42 0.44
C VAL A 40 -10.08 -7.48 1.97
N PRO A 41 -11.22 -7.61 2.67
CA PRO A 41 -11.26 -7.61 4.14
C PRO A 41 -10.48 -8.76 4.79
N THR A 42 -10.18 -9.83 4.04
CA THR A 42 -9.44 -11.01 4.50
C THR A 42 -7.93 -10.84 4.47
N ALA A 43 -7.41 -9.76 3.89
CA ALA A 43 -5.97 -9.45 3.91
C ALA A 43 -5.53 -9.17 5.35
N ARG A 44 -4.84 -10.13 5.97
CA ARG A 44 -4.38 -10.05 7.36
C ARG A 44 -3.13 -9.18 7.49
N TYR A 45 -2.25 -9.26 6.50
CA TYR A 45 -1.00 -8.52 6.46
C TYR A 45 -0.98 -7.64 5.22
N VAL A 46 -0.77 -6.33 5.42
CA VAL A 46 -0.75 -5.35 4.34
C VAL A 46 0.51 -4.50 4.50
N PHE A 47 1.35 -4.51 3.48
CA PHE A 47 2.56 -3.70 3.38
C PHE A 47 2.44 -2.81 2.15
N LEU A 48 2.19 -1.53 2.40
CA LEU A 48 2.18 -0.49 1.37
C LEU A 48 3.42 0.37 1.58
N GLU A 49 4.32 0.34 0.60
CA GLU A 49 5.55 1.12 0.64
C GLU A 49 5.52 2.21 -0.45
N PRO A 50 5.86 3.46 -0.14
CA PRO A 50 6.03 4.48 -1.16
C PRO A 50 7.33 4.23 -1.95
N ASP A 51 7.28 4.43 -3.27
CA ASP A 51 8.46 4.51 -4.14
C ASP A 51 8.24 5.64 -5.15
N LEU A 52 9.33 6.18 -5.71
CA LEU A 52 9.22 7.19 -6.75
C LEU A 52 8.54 6.58 -7.99
N ASP A 53 7.65 7.37 -8.60
CA ASP A 53 7.11 7.01 -9.91
C ASP A 53 8.25 7.00 -10.95
N ARG A 54 8.43 5.84 -11.59
CA ARG A 54 9.45 5.58 -12.62
C ARG A 54 8.84 5.36 -14.01
N ALA A 55 7.51 5.39 -14.12
CA ALA A 55 6.81 5.22 -15.40
C ALA A 55 6.84 6.49 -16.26
N ARG A 56 7.45 7.56 -15.75
CA ARG A 56 7.63 8.84 -16.43
C ARG A 56 9.10 9.16 -16.66
#